data_AF-A0A7C4EZF1-F1
#
_entry.id   AF-A0A7C4EZF1-F1
#
_cell.length_a   1.000
_cell.length_b   1.000
_cell.length_c   1.000
_cell.angle_alpha   90.00
_cell.angle_beta   90.00
_cell.angle_gamma   90.00
#
_symmetry.space_group_name_H-M   'P 1'
#
loop_
_entity.id
_entity.type
_entity.pdbx_description
1 polymer ?
#
loop_
_entity_poly.entity_id
_entity_poly.type
_entity_poly.pdbx_seq_one_letter_code
_entity_poly.pdbx_strand_id
1 'polypeptide(L)'
;MKSAKNRPRFIMCFCTGECPGFAKLELWKLVNFVRNELDVEYAVIHPQLCVTDGDNFLRDLLKDGDKDRIYVIGGCDPRMQKKMFKDAFTEKGLDFDKQVVSLDLRNMETPEAMKKVAETIEKLTAS
;
A
#
# COMPACT_ATOMS: atom_id res chain seq x y z
N MET A 1 -9.33 -18.19 12.39
CA MET A 1 -8.06 -17.67 11.84
C MET A 1 -8.20 -17.68 10.32
N LYS A 2 -8.23 -16.52 9.66
CA LYS A 2 -8.33 -16.49 8.19
C LYS A 2 -7.10 -17.17 7.59
N SER A 3 -7.31 -17.94 6.52
CA SER A 3 -6.21 -18.47 5.71
C SER A 3 -5.33 -17.29 5.24
N ALA A 4 -4.01 -17.46 5.27
CA ALA A 4 -3.05 -16.43 4.82
C ALA A 4 -3.39 -15.90 3.41
N LYS A 5 -4.09 -16.68 2.57
CA LYS A 5 -4.53 -16.29 1.22
C LYS A 5 -5.36 -15.01 1.13
N ASN A 6 -6.08 -14.61 2.19
CA ASN A 6 -7.04 -13.50 2.11
C ASN A 6 -6.61 -12.23 2.86
N ARG A 7 -5.37 -12.17 3.37
CA ARG A 7 -4.91 -10.97 4.06
C ARG A 7 -4.45 -9.90 3.06
N PRO A 8 -4.77 -8.61 3.29
CA PRO A 8 -4.25 -7.53 2.48
C PRO A 8 -2.73 -7.39 2.63
N ARG A 9 -2.09 -6.83 1.60
CA ARG A 9 -0.65 -6.53 1.59
C ARG A 9 -0.48 -5.02 1.69
N PHE A 10 0.33 -4.57 2.62
CA PHE A 10 0.61 -3.14 2.76
C PHE A 10 1.87 -2.77 2.00
N ILE A 11 1.78 -1.75 1.15
CA ILE A 11 2.91 -1.20 0.41
C ILE A 11 3.03 0.27 0.81
N MET A 12 4.18 0.66 1.37
CA MET A 12 4.49 2.05 1.68
C MET A 12 5.38 2.64 0.59
N CYS A 13 4.89 3.66 -0.11
CA CYS A 13 5.66 4.52 -1.01
C CYS A 13 6.02 5.81 -0.27
N PHE A 14 7.31 6.03 0.01
CA PHE A 14 7.75 7.12 0.88
C PHE A 14 8.39 8.32 0.16
N CYS A 15 8.30 8.37 -1.18
CA CYS A 15 8.81 9.47 -2.02
C CYS A 15 10.22 9.91 -1.61
N THR A 16 11.16 8.96 -1.69
CA THR A 16 12.59 9.04 -1.30
C THR A 16 12.86 9.34 0.17
N GLY A 17 11.83 9.61 0.99
CA GLY A 17 11.97 10.15 2.33
C GLY A 17 12.27 11.66 2.37
N GLU A 18 12.35 12.31 1.21
CA GLU A 18 12.67 13.74 1.10
C GLU A 18 11.43 14.60 0.85
N CYS A 19 10.30 13.99 0.47
CA CYS A 19 9.07 14.72 0.23
C CYS A 19 8.58 15.41 1.52
N PRO A 20 8.40 16.75 1.53
CA PRO A 20 7.92 17.48 2.72
C PRO A 20 6.56 16.98 3.22
N GLY A 21 5.75 16.41 2.33
CA GLY A 21 4.49 15.78 2.69
C GLY A 21 4.63 14.62 3.68
N PHE A 22 5.80 14.00 3.82
CA PHE A 22 6.00 12.91 4.80
C PHE A 22 6.84 13.31 6.01
N ALA A 23 7.20 14.59 6.16
CA ALA A 23 8.11 15.05 7.21
C ALA A 23 7.65 14.75 8.65
N LYS A 24 6.34 14.59 8.86
CA LYS A 24 5.70 14.27 10.17
C LYS A 24 5.51 12.77 10.42
N LEU A 25 5.78 11.96 9.40
CA LEU A 25 5.51 10.53 9.43
C LEU A 25 6.80 9.75 9.71
N GLU A 26 6.85 9.05 10.84
CA GLU A 26 7.93 8.15 11.17
C GLU A 26 7.71 6.80 10.47
N LEU A 27 8.32 6.65 9.30
CA LEU A 27 8.19 5.48 8.41
C LEU A 27 8.28 4.15 9.17
N TRP A 28 9.34 3.96 9.96
CA TRP A 28 9.59 2.69 10.64
C TRP A 28 8.57 2.41 11.74
N LYS A 29 8.08 3.43 12.44
CA LYS A 29 7.00 3.25 13.43
C LYS A 29 5.72 2.78 12.74
N LEU A 30 5.30 3.46 11.67
CA LEU A 30 4.10 3.08 10.91
C LEU A 30 4.23 1.64 10.38
N VAL A 31 5.32 1.33 9.67
CA VAL A 31 5.46 0.02 9.03
C VAL A 31 5.55 -1.10 10.05
N ASN A 32 6.28 -0.91 11.15
CA ASN A 32 6.36 -1.90 12.24
C ASN A 32 5.02 -2.13 12.92
N PHE A 33 4.25 -1.07 13.17
CA PHE A 33 2.88 -1.21 13.66
C PHE A 33 2.02 -2.04 12.70
N VAL A 34 2.05 -1.72 11.40
CA VAL A 34 1.23 -2.45 10.41
C VAL A 34 1.57 -3.94 10.37
N ARG A 35 2.85 -4.32 10.36
CA ARG A 35 3.26 -5.74 10.27
C ARG A 35 3.07 -6.55 11.55
N ASN A 36 3.08 -5.90 12.72
CA ASN A 36 3.03 -6.61 14.00
C ASN A 36 1.62 -6.62 14.60
N GLU A 37 0.85 -5.55 14.40
CA GLU A 37 -0.43 -5.34 15.09
C GLU A 37 -1.65 -5.55 14.18
N LEU A 38 -1.51 -5.47 12.85
CA LEU A 38 -2.63 -5.58 11.91
C LEU A 38 -2.63 -6.92 11.17
N ASP A 39 -3.82 -7.37 10.74
CA ASP A 39 -4.02 -8.63 9.99
C ASP A 39 -3.62 -8.50 8.51
N VAL A 40 -2.37 -8.12 8.25
CA VAL A 40 -1.76 -8.05 6.92
C VAL A 40 -0.96 -9.33 6.62
N GLU A 41 -0.77 -9.65 5.34
CA GLU A 41 0.12 -10.74 4.94
C GLU A 41 1.59 -10.35 5.10
N TYR A 42 1.91 -9.13 4.65
CA TYR A 42 3.19 -8.47 4.85
C TYR A 42 3.05 -6.97 4.68
N ALA A 43 4.05 -6.24 5.15
CA ALA A 43 4.29 -4.85 4.83
C ALA A 43 5.63 -4.72 4.08
N VAL A 44 5.65 -3.94 3.01
CA VAL A 44 6.87 -3.65 2.24
C VAL A 44 6.99 -2.14 2.03
N ILE A 45 8.23 -1.66 1.96
CA ILE A 45 8.54 -0.27 1.67
C ILE A 45 9.22 -0.22 0.31
N HIS A 46 8.74 0.66 -0.57
CA HIS A 46 9.49 1.06 -1.75
C HIS A 46 9.82 2.56 -1.64
N PRO A 47 11.08 2.98 -1.89
CA PRO A 47 11.46 4.40 -1.77
C PRO A 47 10.58 5.31 -2.61
N GLN A 48 10.24 4.91 -3.83
CA GLN A 48 9.36 5.68 -4.72
C GLN A 48 8.71 4.77 -5.75
N LEU A 49 7.38 4.65 -5.78
CA LEU A 49 6.69 3.77 -6.74
C LEU A 49 6.45 4.43 -8.10
N CYS A 50 6.43 5.76 -8.17
CA CYS A 50 6.04 6.52 -9.36
C CYS A 50 7.18 6.75 -10.36
N VAL A 51 8.12 5.83 -10.42
CA VAL A 51 9.36 5.86 -11.23
C VAL A 51 9.60 4.46 -11.80
N THR A 52 10.52 4.34 -12.77
CA THR A 52 10.72 3.09 -13.52
C THR A 52 11.07 1.88 -12.65
N ASP A 53 11.91 2.04 -11.62
CA ASP A 53 12.23 0.95 -10.70
C ASP A 53 11.01 0.53 -9.84
N GLY A 54 10.21 1.51 -9.39
CA GLY A 54 8.94 1.26 -8.70
C GLY A 54 7.90 0.53 -9.56
N ASP A 55 7.82 0.88 -10.84
CA ASP A 55 6.95 0.22 -11.81
C ASP A 55 7.41 -1.23 -12.07
N ASN A 56 8.72 -1.45 -12.23
CA ASN A 56 9.29 -2.80 -12.31
C ASN A 56 9.03 -3.62 -11.04
N PHE A 57 9.22 -3.01 -9.86
CA PHE A 57 8.91 -3.65 -8.58
C PHE A 57 7.45 -4.11 -8.51
N LEU A 58 6.49 -3.29 -8.94
CA LEU A 58 5.08 -3.70 -8.99
C LEU A 58 4.88 -4.88 -9.96
N ARG A 59 5.50 -4.87 -11.14
CA ARG A 59 5.41 -6.02 -12.09
C ARG A 59 5.99 -7.31 -11.53
N ASP A 60 7.04 -7.25 -10.72
CA ASP A 60 7.61 -8.44 -10.09
C ASP A 60 6.78 -8.91 -8.89
N LEU A 61 6.18 -7.97 -8.14
CA LEU A 61 5.36 -8.26 -6.96
C LEU A 61 4.01 -8.87 -7.31
N LEU A 62 3.37 -8.36 -8.38
CA LEU A 62 2.03 -8.73 -8.79
C LEU A 62 2.02 -10.11 -9.45
N LYS A 63 1.03 -10.93 -9.04
CA LYS A 63 0.82 -12.27 -9.61
C LYS A 63 -0.25 -12.23 -10.70
N ASP A 64 0.06 -12.81 -11.85
CA ASP A 64 -0.82 -12.86 -13.01
C ASP A 64 -2.18 -13.46 -12.65
N GLY A 65 -3.25 -12.71 -12.92
CA GLY A 65 -4.65 -13.14 -12.74
C GLY A 65 -5.13 -13.35 -11.31
N ASP A 66 -4.30 -13.06 -10.29
CA ASP A 66 -4.65 -13.25 -8.87
C ASP A 66 -5.56 -12.14 -8.34
N LYS A 67 -6.85 -12.24 -8.69
CA LYS A 67 -7.87 -11.22 -8.41
C LYS A 67 -8.33 -11.15 -6.96
N ASP A 68 -7.98 -12.15 -6.14
CA ASP A 68 -8.39 -12.22 -4.73
C ASP A 68 -7.47 -11.41 -3.81
N ARG A 69 -6.29 -10.98 -4.32
CA ARG A 69 -5.32 -10.19 -3.55
C ARG A 69 -5.70 -8.72 -3.50
N ILE A 70 -5.77 -8.20 -2.28
CA ILE A 70 -5.90 -6.76 -2.03
C ILE A 70 -4.55 -6.17 -1.62
N TYR A 71 -4.22 -5.02 -2.19
CA TYR A 71 -3.07 -4.20 -1.90
C TYR A 71 -3.52 -2.86 -1.31
N VAL A 72 -3.03 -2.54 -0.11
CA VAL A 72 -3.23 -1.24 0.51
C VAL A 72 -1.96 -0.44 0.30
N ILE A 73 -2.04 0.65 -0.47
CA ILE A 73 -0.87 1.47 -0.82
C ILE A 73 -0.92 2.78 -0.04
N GLY A 74 -0.02 2.94 0.91
CA GLY A 74 0.25 4.20 1.59
C GLY A 74 1.19 5.05 0.76
N GLY A 75 0.77 6.27 0.40
CA GLY A 75 1.56 7.12 -0.48
C GLY A 75 0.98 8.53 -0.62
N CYS A 76 1.06 9.10 -1.82
CA CYS A 76 0.57 10.44 -2.15
C CYS A 76 -0.93 10.41 -2.58
N ASP A 77 -1.36 11.38 -3.38
CA ASP A 77 -2.75 11.51 -3.86
C ASP A 77 -3.25 10.21 -4.55
N PRO A 78 -4.39 9.62 -4.13
CA PRO A 78 -4.95 8.41 -4.72
C PRO A 78 -5.17 8.47 -6.24
N ARG A 79 -5.52 9.64 -6.79
CA ARG A 79 -5.70 9.81 -8.24
C ARG A 79 -4.37 9.66 -8.97
N MET A 80 -3.28 10.14 -8.35
CA MET A 80 -1.94 9.97 -8.89
C MET A 80 -1.47 8.53 -8.76
N GLN A 81 -1.72 7.87 -7.61
CA GLN A 81 -1.42 6.45 -7.45
C GLN A 81 -2.09 5.61 -8.55
N LYS A 82 -3.40 5.81 -8.78
CA LYS A 82 -4.11 5.15 -9.87
C LYS A 82 -3.50 5.43 -11.24
N LYS A 83 -3.25 6.71 -11.55
CA LYS A 83 -2.65 7.09 -12.83
C LYS A 83 -1.30 6.41 -13.06
N MET A 84 -0.46 6.32 -12.04
CA MET A 84 0.90 5.81 -12.17
C MET A 84 0.99 4.29 -12.13
N PHE A 85 0.12 3.60 -11.38
CA PHE A 85 0.28 2.17 -11.10
C PHE A 85 -0.70 1.28 -11.88
N LYS A 86 -1.77 1.85 -12.46
CA LYS A 86 -2.84 1.06 -13.11
C LYS A 86 -2.31 0.15 -14.23
N ASP A 87 -1.30 0.60 -14.97
CA ASP A 87 -0.78 -0.16 -16.11
C ASP A 87 -0.13 -1.47 -15.66
N ALA A 88 0.70 -1.43 -14.60
CA ALA A 88 1.28 -2.64 -14.00
C ALA A 88 0.21 -3.66 -13.55
N PHE A 89 -0.92 -3.20 -12.99
CA PHE A 89 -2.03 -4.09 -12.65
C PHE A 89 -2.74 -4.65 -13.88
N THR A 90 -2.97 -3.81 -14.89
CA THR A 90 -3.67 -4.19 -16.12
C THR A 90 -2.87 -5.24 -16.90
N GLU A 91 -1.56 -5.07 -17.03
CA GLU A 91 -0.65 -6.03 -17.66
C GLU A 91 -0.67 -7.41 -16.98
N LYS A 92 -0.95 -7.44 -15.67
CA LYS A 92 -1.08 -8.65 -14.85
C LYS A 92 -2.48 -9.25 -14.87
N GLY A 93 -3.39 -8.73 -15.70
CA GLY A 93 -4.79 -9.17 -15.76
C GLY A 93 -5.61 -8.81 -14.52
N LEU A 94 -5.17 -7.79 -13.77
CA LEU A 94 -5.82 -7.27 -12.57
C LEU A 94 -6.53 -5.94 -12.86
N ASP A 95 -7.40 -5.53 -11.95
CA ASP A 95 -8.16 -4.28 -12.01
C ASP A 95 -7.79 -3.39 -10.82
N PHE A 96 -7.07 -2.30 -11.08
CA PHE A 96 -6.61 -1.40 -10.03
C PHE A 96 -7.73 -1.01 -9.05
N ASP A 97 -8.94 -0.73 -9.54
CA ASP A 97 -10.04 -0.27 -8.69
C ASP A 97 -10.64 -1.36 -7.79
N LYS A 98 -10.36 -2.63 -8.09
CA LYS A 98 -10.82 -3.78 -7.29
C LYS A 98 -9.74 -4.28 -6.35
N GLN A 99 -8.48 -4.28 -6.79
CA GLN A 99 -7.38 -4.84 -6.02
C GLN A 99 -6.58 -3.81 -5.21
N VAL A 100 -6.78 -2.51 -5.40
CA VAL A 100 -6.01 -1.47 -4.70
C VAL A 100 -6.87 -0.56 -3.85
N VAL A 101 -6.47 -0.39 -2.59
CA VAL A 101 -6.93 0.69 -1.72
C VAL A 101 -5.80 1.71 -1.56
N SER A 102 -5.94 2.88 -2.18
CA SER A 102 -4.96 3.95 -2.13
C SER A 102 -5.20 4.88 -0.95
N LEU A 103 -4.18 5.08 -0.12
CA LEU A 103 -4.20 5.96 1.04
C LEU A 103 -3.24 7.13 0.84
N ASP A 104 -3.75 8.36 0.89
CA ASP A 104 -2.90 9.55 1.06
C ASP A 104 -2.46 9.62 2.53
N LEU A 105 -1.17 9.50 2.77
CA LEU A 105 -0.58 9.59 4.12
C LEU A 105 0.28 10.84 4.28
N ARG A 106 0.21 11.78 3.32
CA ARG A 106 0.93 13.05 3.43
C ARG A 106 0.31 13.94 4.50
N ASN A 107 1.15 14.74 5.12
CA ASN A 107 0.87 15.74 6.15
C ASN A 107 0.25 15.15 7.43
N MET A 108 0.30 13.83 7.61
CA MET A 108 -0.21 13.13 8.78
C MET A 108 0.91 12.94 9.81
N GLU A 109 0.56 13.12 11.08
CA GLU A 109 1.38 12.63 12.17
C GLU A 109 1.30 11.09 12.22
N THR A 110 2.34 10.45 12.75
CA THR A 110 2.42 8.98 12.80
C THR A 110 1.17 8.29 13.40
N PRO A 111 0.59 8.74 14.54
CA PRO A 111 -0.61 8.12 15.10
C PRO A 111 -1.85 8.24 14.20
N GLU A 112 -1.98 9.33 13.44
CA GLU A 112 -3.08 9.54 12.51
C GLU A 112 -2.98 8.57 11.33
N ALA A 113 -1.78 8.43 10.77
CA ALA A 113 -1.51 7.45 9.71
C ALA A 113 -1.76 6.01 10.19
N MET A 114 -1.31 5.66 11.40
CA MET A 114 -1.57 4.36 12.02
C MET A 114 -3.07 4.08 12.14
N LYS A 115 -3.85 5.04 12.66
CA LYS A 115 -5.30 4.92 12.78
C LYS A 115 -5.96 4.72 11.42
N LYS A 116 -5.61 5.52 10.42
CA LYS A 116 -6.17 5.42 9.06
C LYS A 116 -5.89 4.07 8.42
N VAL A 117 -4.65 3.56 8.56
CA VAL A 117 -4.30 2.24 8.05
C VAL A 117 -5.04 1.14 8.82
N ALA A 118 -5.09 1.20 10.15
CA ALA A 118 -5.81 0.24 10.98
C ALA A 118 -7.28 0.13 10.58
N GLU A 119 -8.00 1.26 10.52
CA GLU A 119 -9.41 1.28 10.11
C GLU A 119 -9.62 0.72 8.70
N THR A 120 -8.65 0.94 7.79
CA THR A 120 -8.71 0.40 6.43
C THR A 120 -8.53 -1.12 6.44
N ILE A 121 -7.54 -1.63 7.16
CA ILE A 121 -7.27 -3.07 7.26
C ILE A 121 -8.43 -3.79 7.95
N GLU A 122 -8.94 -3.25 9.06
CA GLU A 122 -10.09 -3.81 9.79
C GLU A 122 -11.32 -3.92 8.88
N LYS A 123 -11.63 -2.91 8.07
CA LYS A 123 -12.75 -2.98 7.12
C LYS A 123 -12.57 -4.09 6.08
N LEU A 124 -11.34 -4.34 5.63
CA LEU A 124 -11.03 -5.40 4.67
C LEU A 124 -11.04 -6.79 5.33
N THR A 125 -10.74 -6.87 6.63
CA THR A 125 -10.60 -8.15 7.35
C THR A 125 -11.78 -8.50 8.26
N ALA A 126 -12.76 -7.62 8.46
CA ALA A 126 -13.95 -7.90 9.26
C ALA A 126 -15.01 -8.79 8.56
N SER A 127 -14.84 -9.10 7.26
CA SER A 127 -15.74 -9.96 6.45
C SER A 127 -15.23 -11.39 6.32
#